data_AF-D8RPE3-F1
#
_entry.id   AF-D8RPE3-F1
#
_cell.length_a   1.000
_cell.length_b   1.000
_cell.length_c   1.000
_cell.angle_alpha   90.00
_cell.angle_beta   90.00
_cell.angle_gamma   90.00
#
_symmetry.space_group_name_H-M   'P 1'
#
loop_
_entity.id
_entity.type
_entity.pdbx_description
1 polymer ?
#
loop_
_entity_poly.entity_id
_entity_poly.type
_entity_poly.pdbx_seq_one_letter_code
_entity_poly.pdbx_strand_id
1 'polypeptide(L)'
;RDIVSWTSMISMYGQIGEVELAKLVFDSMPLRNEVSWNSMVSVYALNGRYSPAVEILRDMDLEASSLNDITFVDILSVCSHLGLLSESRSLFGSMIQDRGMVPTMEHFGCLVGVMGRSGHLEKAQELVQSMPYTPDSAAWMTLVGSCKLHHDVGRGSHAAKRASKLTTLKSAPYVLLYTMY
;
A
#
# COMPACT_ATOMS: atom_id res chain seq x y z
N ARG A 1 -29.36 -10.82 -4.74
CA ARG A 1 -27.89 -10.67 -4.69
C ARG A 1 -27.52 -10.49 -3.24
N ASP A 2 -26.69 -11.37 -2.69
CA ASP A 2 -26.14 -11.21 -1.34
C ASP A 2 -24.90 -10.32 -1.37
N ILE A 3 -24.41 -9.92 -0.19
CA ILE A 3 -23.24 -9.05 -0.05
C ILE A 3 -22.00 -9.63 -0.76
N VAL A 4 -21.82 -10.95 -0.69
CA VAL A 4 -20.67 -11.66 -1.28
C VAL A 4 -20.71 -11.55 -2.80
N SER A 5 -21.87 -11.74 -3.42
CA SER A 5 -22.06 -11.58 -4.86
C SER A 5 -21.70 -10.18 -5.33
N TRP A 6 -22.11 -9.14 -4.57
CA TRP A 6 -21.79 -7.74 -4.89
C TRP A 6 -20.29 -7.49 -4.80
N THR A 7 -19.65 -7.89 -3.70
CA THR A 7 -18.21 -7.70 -3.49
C THR A 7 -17.37 -8.47 -4.51
N SER A 8 -17.80 -9.68 -4.90
CA SER A 8 -17.12 -10.45 -5.94
C SER A 8 -17.19 -9.77 -7.31
N MET A 9 -18.32 -9.17 -7.67
CA MET A 9 -18.45 -8.39 -8.92
C MET A 9 -17.55 -7.15 -8.89
N ILE A 10 -17.54 -6.41 -7.77
CA ILE A 10 -16.67 -5.24 -7.58
C ILE A 10 -15.20 -5.64 -7.79
N SER A 11 -14.73 -6.67 -7.08
CA SER A 11 -13.34 -7.14 -7.20
C SER A 11 -12.99 -7.63 -8.60
N MET A 12 -13.89 -8.36 -9.26
CA MET A 12 -13.69 -8.85 -10.62
C MET A 12 -13.55 -7.71 -11.63
N TYR A 13 -14.42 -6.70 -11.58
CA TYR A 13 -14.28 -5.51 -12.42
C TYR A 13 -12.99 -4.73 -12.12
N GLY A 14 -12.61 -4.61 -10.84
CA GLY A 14 -11.35 -3.99 -10.45
C GLY A 14 -10.12 -4.70 -11.00
N GLN A 15 -10.11 -6.04 -11.00
CA GLN A 15 -9.00 -6.86 -11.49
C GLN A 15 -8.75 -6.71 -13.00
N ILE A 16 -9.80 -6.42 -13.77
CA ILE A 16 -9.69 -6.19 -15.22
C ILE A 16 -9.55 -4.70 -15.59
N GLY A 17 -9.45 -3.81 -14.60
CA GLY A 17 -9.28 -2.37 -14.81
C GLY A 17 -10.57 -1.60 -15.11
N GLU A 18 -11.72 -2.25 -15.07
CA GLU A 18 -13.04 -1.65 -15.32
C GLU A 18 -13.57 -0.94 -14.05
N VAL A 19 -12.82 0.06 -13.58
CA VAL A 19 -13.09 0.77 -12.32
C VAL A 19 -14.47 1.42 -12.30
N GLU A 20 -14.93 1.97 -13.43
CA GLU A 20 -16.23 2.63 -13.51
C GLU A 20 -17.38 1.61 -13.40
N LEU A 21 -17.22 0.38 -13.91
CA LEU A 21 -18.18 -0.70 -13.72
C LEU A 21 -18.19 -1.18 -12.27
N ALA A 22 -17.02 -1.31 -11.64
CA ALA A 22 -16.94 -1.62 -10.21
C ALA A 22 -17.69 -0.57 -9.37
N LYS A 23 -17.51 0.72 -9.68
CA LYS A 23 -18.21 1.82 -9.00
C LYS A 23 -19.72 1.76 -9.24
N LEU A 24 -20.17 1.48 -10.46
CA LEU A 24 -21.60 1.33 -10.76
C LEU A 24 -22.23 0.19 -9.95
N VAL A 25 -21.53 -0.94 -9.83
CA VAL A 25 -21.97 -2.08 -9.02
C VAL A 25 -22.07 -1.70 -7.55
N PHE A 26 -21.05 -1.00 -7.03
CA PHE A 26 -21.02 -0.49 -5.65
C PHE A 26 -22.15 0.53 -5.37
N ASP A 27 -22.42 1.43 -6.30
CA ASP A 27 -23.48 2.44 -6.20
C ASP A 27 -24.87 1.81 -6.23
N SER A 28 -25.01 0.67 -6.91
CA SER A 28 -26.25 -0.10 -7.00
C SER A 28 -26.53 -0.98 -5.76
N MET A 29 -25.62 -1.03 -4.78
CA MET A 29 -25.81 -1.84 -3.58
C MET A 29 -26.89 -1.23 -2.68
N PRO A 30 -27.91 -2.01 -2.27
CA PRO A 30 -28.97 -1.50 -1.39
C PRO A 30 -28.49 -1.28 0.05
N LEU A 31 -27.48 -2.05 0.48
CA LEU A 31 -26.85 -1.97 1.78
C LEU A 31 -25.34 -2.14 1.58
N ARG A 32 -24.57 -1.20 2.14
CA ARG A 32 -23.11 -1.24 2.16
C ARG A 32 -22.64 -1.60 3.56
N ASN A 33 -21.59 -2.39 3.62
CA ASN A 33 -20.87 -2.69 4.85
C ASN A 33 -19.37 -2.51 4.63
N GLU A 34 -18.60 -2.69 5.71
CA GLU A 34 -17.13 -2.61 5.73
C GLU A 34 -16.47 -3.40 4.57
N VAL A 35 -16.95 -4.61 4.27
CA VAL A 35 -16.39 -5.45 3.19
C VAL A 35 -16.60 -4.81 1.82
N SER A 36 -17.79 -4.25 1.56
CA SER A 36 -18.05 -3.55 0.29
C SER A 36 -17.25 -2.27 0.12
N TRP A 37 -17.07 -1.51 1.20
CA TRP A 37 -16.24 -0.31 1.20
C TRP A 37 -14.77 -0.65 0.91
N ASN A 38 -14.21 -1.62 1.64
CA ASN A 38 -12.85 -2.09 1.42
C ASN A 38 -12.65 -2.62 0.00
N SER A 39 -13.62 -3.37 -0.54
CA SER A 39 -13.55 -3.85 -1.92
C SER A 39 -13.40 -2.69 -2.92
N MET A 40 -14.12 -1.59 -2.72
CA MET A 40 -14.04 -0.43 -3.61
C MET A 40 -12.73 0.34 -3.43
N VAL A 41 -12.24 0.48 -2.20
CA VAL A 41 -10.92 1.08 -1.93
C VAL A 41 -9.81 0.26 -2.58
N SER A 42 -9.84 -1.07 -2.44
CA SER A 42 -8.88 -1.98 -3.08
C SER A 42 -8.93 -1.87 -4.61
N VAL A 43 -10.11 -1.71 -5.21
CA VAL A 43 -10.25 -1.49 -6.67
C VAL A 43 -9.54 -0.22 -7.10
N TYR A 44 -9.78 0.90 -6.42
CA TYR A 44 -9.07 2.14 -6.72
C TYR A 44 -7.57 2.02 -6.48
N ALA A 45 -7.18 1.25 -5.46
CA ALA A 45 -5.78 1.06 -5.14
C ALA A 45 -5.02 0.24 -6.18
N LEU A 46 -5.59 -0.89 -6.59
CA LEU A 46 -5.06 -1.75 -7.65
C LEU A 46 -4.87 -0.98 -8.97
N ASN A 47 -5.74 0.01 -9.22
CA ASN A 47 -5.73 0.79 -10.45
C ASN A 47 -5.06 2.17 -10.32
N GLY A 48 -4.37 2.45 -9.20
CA GLY A 48 -3.60 3.68 -9.01
C GLY A 48 -4.44 4.96 -8.96
N ARG A 49 -5.71 4.88 -8.54
CA ARG A 49 -6.67 6.00 -8.53
C ARG A 49 -6.75 6.62 -7.13
N TYR A 50 -5.82 7.52 -6.80
CA TYR A 50 -5.73 8.11 -5.46
C TYR A 50 -6.92 9.00 -5.08
N SER A 51 -7.27 10.00 -5.90
CA SER A 51 -8.33 10.96 -5.52
C SER A 51 -9.67 10.27 -5.24
N PRO A 52 -10.16 9.34 -6.10
CA PRO A 52 -11.37 8.57 -5.79
C PRO A 52 -11.24 7.66 -4.56
N ALA A 53 -10.06 7.09 -4.29
CA ALA A 53 -9.85 6.26 -3.10
C ALA A 53 -10.02 7.08 -1.79
N VAL A 54 -9.54 8.32 -1.77
CA VAL A 54 -9.70 9.21 -0.62
C VAL A 54 -11.14 9.72 -0.49
N GLU A 55 -11.83 9.94 -1.61
CA GLU A 55 -13.27 10.26 -1.59
C GLU A 55 -14.08 9.13 -0.97
N ILE A 56 -13.83 7.87 -1.36
CA ILE A 56 -14.47 6.70 -0.75
C ILE A 56 -14.19 6.62 0.75
N LEU A 57 -12.95 6.88 1.20
CA LEU A 57 -12.62 6.88 2.63
C LEU A 57 -13.43 7.94 3.40
N ARG A 58 -13.61 9.13 2.82
CA ARG A 58 -14.42 10.20 3.42
C ARG A 58 -15.90 9.82 3.49
N ASP A 59 -16.43 9.23 2.43
CA ASP A 59 -17.82 8.75 2.41
C ASP A 59 -18.05 7.66 3.46
N MET A 60 -17.09 6.75 3.61
CA MET A 60 -17.11 5.70 4.63
C MET A 60 -17.10 6.27 6.06
N ASP A 61 -16.28 7.30 6.31
CA ASP A 61 -16.27 8.03 7.59
C ASP A 61 -17.63 8.71 7.88
N LEU A 62 -18.26 9.32 6.85
CA LEU A 62 -19.55 10.01 7.00
C LEU A 62 -20.72 9.04 7.24
N GLU A 63 -20.67 7.85 6.67
CA GLU A 63 -21.65 6.78 6.89
C GLU A 63 -21.41 6.01 8.21
N ALA A 64 -20.53 6.51 9.08
CA ALA A 64 -20.15 5.88 10.35
C ALA A 64 -19.72 4.41 10.21
N SER A 65 -19.16 4.06 9.04
CA SER A 65 -18.56 2.75 8.79
C SER A 65 -17.15 2.74 9.39
N SER A 66 -16.77 1.64 10.03
CA SER A 66 -15.47 1.55 10.69
C SER A 66 -14.34 1.44 9.68
N LEU A 67 -13.55 2.52 9.52
CA LEU A 67 -12.25 2.41 8.87
C LEU A 67 -11.38 1.42 9.64
N ASN A 68 -10.73 0.53 8.91
CA ASN A 68 -9.90 -0.52 9.49
C ASN A 68 -8.47 -0.45 8.92
N ASP A 69 -7.60 -1.30 9.45
CA ASP A 69 -6.20 -1.38 9.03
C ASP A 69 -6.07 -1.63 7.52
N ILE A 70 -6.96 -2.44 6.94
CA ILE A 70 -6.93 -2.78 5.51
C ILE A 70 -7.22 -1.54 4.66
N THR A 71 -8.21 -0.72 5.04
CA THR A 71 -8.55 0.51 4.30
C THR A 71 -7.35 1.46 4.21
N PHE A 72 -6.62 1.64 5.32
CA PHE A 72 -5.45 2.51 5.35
C PHE A 72 -4.26 1.92 4.60
N VAL A 73 -4.01 0.61 4.70
CA VAL A 73 -2.96 -0.07 3.91
C VAL A 73 -3.21 0.10 2.42
N ASP A 74 -4.45 -0.07 1.96
CA ASP A 74 -4.79 0.07 0.54
C ASP A 74 -4.49 1.48 0.02
N ILE A 75 -4.93 2.52 0.73
CA ILE A 75 -4.73 3.91 0.31
C ILE A 75 -3.24 4.30 0.39
N LEU A 76 -2.55 3.88 1.46
CA LEU A 76 -1.11 4.10 1.58
C LEU A 76 -0.33 3.39 0.47
N SER A 77 -0.79 2.22 0.02
CA SER A 77 -0.21 1.51 -1.13
C SER A 77 -0.38 2.33 -2.41
N VAL A 78 -1.53 2.99 -2.61
CA VAL A 78 -1.72 3.93 -3.74
C VAL A 78 -0.74 5.08 -3.66
N CYS A 79 -0.65 5.74 -2.50
CA CYS A 79 0.29 6.84 -2.31
C CYS A 79 1.71 6.39 -2.59
N SER A 80 2.04 5.18 -2.13
CA SER A 80 3.32 4.55 -2.40
C SER A 80 3.54 4.45 -3.91
N HIS A 81 2.64 3.79 -4.67
CA HIS A 81 2.79 3.58 -6.11
C HIS A 81 2.90 4.90 -6.91
N LEU A 82 2.18 5.94 -6.48
CA LEU A 82 2.19 7.25 -7.13
C LEU A 82 3.30 8.20 -6.62
N GLY A 83 4.07 7.80 -5.60
CA GLY A 83 5.12 8.64 -5.01
C GLY A 83 4.58 9.84 -4.21
N LEU A 84 3.33 9.77 -3.73
CA LEU A 84 2.63 10.83 -2.99
C LEU A 84 3.05 10.85 -1.51
N LEU A 85 4.26 11.32 -1.27
CA LEU A 85 4.92 11.25 0.03
C LEU A 85 4.28 12.17 1.10
N SER A 86 3.81 13.35 0.72
CA SER A 86 3.09 14.28 1.61
C SER A 86 1.78 13.70 2.11
N GLU A 87 1.02 13.15 1.18
CA GLU A 87 -0.29 12.56 1.35
C GLU A 87 -0.20 11.33 2.24
N SER A 88 0.76 10.45 1.93
CA SER A 88 1.04 9.24 2.71
C SER A 88 1.36 9.57 4.17
N ARG A 89 2.18 10.60 4.43
CA ARG A 89 2.48 11.05 5.80
C ARG A 89 1.27 11.64 6.50
N SER A 90 0.46 12.44 5.80
CA SER A 90 -0.76 13.03 6.37
C SER A 90 -1.75 11.93 6.77
N LEU A 91 -1.99 10.96 5.88
CA LEU A 91 -2.87 9.82 6.14
C LEU A 91 -2.39 8.99 7.33
N PHE A 92 -1.11 8.63 7.34
CA PHE A 92 -0.51 7.87 8.45
C PHE A 92 -0.57 8.64 9.77
N GLY A 93 -0.38 9.96 9.75
CA GLY A 93 -0.56 10.83 10.91
C GLY A 93 -2.00 10.81 11.43
N SER A 94 -2.98 10.99 10.53
CA SER A 94 -4.41 10.99 10.88
C SER A 94 -4.89 9.65 11.45
N MET A 95 -4.32 8.54 10.97
CA MET A 95 -4.60 7.19 11.48
C MET A 95 -4.23 7.07 12.96
N ILE A 96 -3.08 7.63 13.37
CA ILE A 96 -2.60 7.57 14.76
C ILE A 96 -3.29 8.63 15.62
N GLN A 97 -3.32 9.88 15.16
CA GLN A 97 -3.72 11.04 15.96
C GLN A 97 -5.23 11.16 16.10
N ASP A 98 -5.96 11.02 14.99
CA ASP A 98 -7.39 11.28 14.96
C ASP A 98 -8.19 10.01 15.29
N ARG A 99 -7.67 8.84 14.88
CA ARG A 99 -8.38 7.55 14.98
C ARG A 99 -7.81 6.59 16.02
N GLY A 100 -6.66 6.91 16.61
CA GLY A 100 -6.03 6.09 17.65
C GLY A 100 -5.63 4.68 17.19
N MET A 101 -5.47 4.47 15.88
CA MET A 101 -5.12 3.17 15.32
C MET A 101 -3.62 2.89 15.51
N VAL A 102 -3.29 1.61 15.71
CA VAL A 102 -1.91 1.16 15.91
C VAL A 102 -1.33 0.77 14.54
N PRO A 103 -0.28 1.46 14.05
CA PRO A 103 0.31 1.13 12.76
C PRO A 103 0.88 -0.28 12.74
N THR A 104 0.52 -1.06 11.72
CA THR A 104 1.08 -2.39 11.48
C THR A 104 2.32 -2.35 10.59
N MET A 105 3.03 -3.48 10.45
CA MET A 105 4.19 -3.60 9.55
C MET A 105 3.86 -3.22 8.10
N GLU A 106 2.65 -3.51 7.62
CA GLU A 106 2.23 -3.19 6.25
C GLU A 106 2.13 -1.68 6.02
N HIS A 107 1.64 -0.92 7.00
CA HIS A 107 1.62 0.54 6.94
C HIS A 107 3.04 1.11 6.83
N PHE A 108 3.99 0.59 7.62
CA PHE A 108 5.40 0.96 7.50
C PHE A 108 6.01 0.56 6.15
N GLY A 109 5.67 -0.62 5.62
CA GLY A 109 6.09 -1.06 4.30
C GLY A 109 5.66 -0.09 3.19
N CYS A 110 4.43 0.43 3.26
CA CYS A 110 3.93 1.45 2.35
C CYS A 110 4.74 2.75 2.46
N LEU A 111 5.05 3.18 3.68
CA LEU A 111 5.88 4.38 3.95
C LEU A 111 7.31 4.23 3.40
N VAL A 112 7.92 3.06 3.57
CA VAL A 112 9.25 2.75 3.00
C VAL A 112 9.18 2.82 1.47
N GLY A 113 8.13 2.25 0.87
CA GLY A 113 7.91 2.27 -0.57
C GLY A 113 7.75 3.70 -1.12
N VAL A 114 6.98 4.56 -0.45
CA VAL A 114 6.78 5.94 -0.92
C VAL A 114 8.05 6.76 -0.75
N MET A 115 8.75 6.64 0.39
CA MET A 115 10.03 7.33 0.59
C MET A 115 11.06 6.89 -0.45
N GLY A 116 11.12 5.58 -0.70
CA GLY A 116 12.02 5.00 -1.68
C GLY A 116 11.75 5.48 -3.09
N ARG A 117 10.49 5.48 -3.54
CA ARG A 117 10.10 5.95 -4.89
C ARG A 117 10.19 7.47 -5.07
N SER A 118 10.09 8.23 -3.98
CA SER A 118 10.31 9.68 -3.99
C SER A 118 11.78 10.07 -3.80
N GLY A 119 12.74 9.14 -3.94
CA GLY A 119 14.18 9.41 -3.85
C GLY A 119 14.75 9.61 -2.45
N HIS A 120 13.94 9.46 -1.40
CA HIS A 120 14.38 9.63 -0.01
C HIS A 120 14.94 8.30 0.55
N LEU A 121 15.92 7.71 -0.14
CA LEU A 121 16.45 6.37 0.17
C LEU A 121 17.03 6.25 1.58
N GLU A 122 17.68 7.30 2.07
CA GLU A 122 18.25 7.34 3.42
C GLU A 122 17.15 7.21 4.48
N LYS A 123 16.11 8.05 4.38
CA LYS A 123 14.95 8.00 5.28
C LYS A 123 14.20 6.67 5.17
N ALA A 124 14.08 6.13 3.96
CA ALA A 124 13.48 4.81 3.74
C ALA A 124 14.27 3.71 4.46
N GLN A 125 15.60 3.74 4.38
CA GLN A 125 16.46 2.78 5.08
C GLN A 125 16.39 2.95 6.60
N GLU A 126 16.45 4.19 7.10
CA GLU A 126 16.30 4.48 8.53
C GLU A 126 14.97 3.92 9.06
N LEU A 127 13.87 4.17 8.35
CA LEU A 127 12.54 3.69 8.74
C LEU A 127 12.48 2.16 8.82
N VAL A 128 13.03 1.45 7.82
CA VAL A 128 13.10 -0.03 7.86
C VAL A 128 13.89 -0.49 9.08
N GLN A 129 14.94 0.22 9.49
CA GLN A 129 15.80 -0.19 10.61
C GLN A 129 15.23 0.18 11.98
N SER A 130 14.46 1.26 12.07
CA SER A 130 13.96 1.82 13.32
C SER A 130 12.49 1.47 13.61
N MET A 131 11.79 0.81 12.70
CA MET A 131 10.38 0.48 12.93
C MET A 131 10.20 -0.47 14.12
N PRO A 132 9.07 -0.38 14.84
CA PRO A 132 8.86 -1.14 16.09
C PRO A 132 8.67 -2.65 15.89
N TYR A 133 8.68 -3.12 14.64
CA TYR A 133 8.52 -4.52 14.26
C TYR A 133 9.78 -5.04 13.57
N THR A 134 10.01 -6.35 13.62
CA THR A 134 11.11 -6.98 12.89
C THR A 134 10.85 -6.91 11.38
N PRO A 135 11.69 -6.25 10.58
CA PRO A 135 11.46 -6.13 9.15
C PRO A 135 11.44 -7.47 8.44
N ASP A 136 10.41 -7.68 7.64
CA ASP A 136 10.25 -8.86 6.81
C ASP A 136 11.02 -8.73 5.49
N SER A 137 11.01 -9.80 4.69
CA SER A 137 11.68 -9.76 3.38
C SER A 137 11.04 -8.73 2.44
N ALA A 138 9.74 -8.44 2.56
CA ALA A 138 9.04 -7.53 1.65
C ALA A 138 9.51 -6.09 1.83
N ALA A 139 9.67 -5.61 3.07
CA ALA A 139 10.18 -4.28 3.37
C ALA A 139 11.58 -4.04 2.78
N TRP A 140 12.49 -5.01 2.95
CA TRP A 140 13.83 -4.94 2.36
C TRP A 140 13.81 -5.02 0.83
N MET A 141 12.94 -5.84 0.24
CA MET A 141 12.79 -5.94 -1.22
C MET A 141 12.26 -4.64 -1.83
N THR A 142 11.32 -3.97 -1.16
CA THR A 142 10.84 -2.64 -1.55
C THR A 142 11.98 -1.63 -1.56
N LEU A 143 12.87 -1.67 -0.56
CA LEU A 143 14.06 -0.81 -0.53
C LEU A 143 15.05 -1.14 -1.65
N VAL A 144 15.28 -2.42 -1.97
CA VAL A 144 16.10 -2.84 -3.13
C VAL A 144 15.53 -2.29 -4.43
N GLY A 145 14.22 -2.42 -4.65
CA GLY A 145 13.54 -1.88 -5.83
C GLY A 145 13.64 -0.36 -5.92
N SER A 146 13.59 0.35 -4.79
CA SER A 146 13.77 1.80 -4.75
C SER A 146 15.23 2.21 -5.05
N CYS A 147 16.20 1.48 -4.51
CA CYS A 147 17.62 1.70 -4.82
C CYS A 147 17.91 1.47 -6.30
N LYS A 148 17.22 0.50 -6.93
CA LYS A 148 17.26 0.27 -8.38
C LYS A 148 16.85 1.51 -9.15
N LEU A 149 15.69 2.04 -8.79
CA LEU A 149 15.07 3.19 -9.45
C LEU A 149 15.99 4.43 -9.43
N HIS A 150 16.79 4.58 -8.37
CA HIS A 150 17.66 5.73 -8.16
C HIS A 150 19.15 5.43 -8.34
N HIS A 151 19.50 4.25 -8.88
CA HIS A 151 20.88 3.83 -9.13
C HIS A 151 21.81 3.83 -7.89
N ASP A 152 21.26 3.63 -6.69
CA ASP A 152 22.05 3.51 -5.44
C ASP A 152 22.44 2.05 -5.18
N VAL A 153 23.50 1.62 -5.87
CA VAL A 153 24.00 0.24 -5.79
C VAL A 153 24.48 -0.12 -4.38
N GLY A 154 25.00 0.85 -3.62
CA GLY A 154 25.55 0.66 -2.28
C GLY A 154 24.46 0.26 -1.28
N ARG A 155 23.40 1.08 -1.18
CA ARG A 155 22.24 0.77 -0.31
C ARG A 155 21.47 -0.43 -0.82
N GLY A 156 21.31 -0.58 -2.14
CA GLY A 156 20.66 -1.74 -2.75
C GLY A 156 21.33 -3.06 -2.36
N SER A 157 22.67 -3.11 -2.41
CA SER A 157 23.47 -4.28 -2.00
C SER A 157 23.30 -4.62 -0.52
N HIS A 158 23.26 -3.61 0.34
CA HIS A 158 23.01 -3.80 1.77
C HIS A 158 21.61 -4.37 2.03
N ALA A 159 20.58 -3.78 1.41
CA ALA A 159 19.20 -4.21 1.54
C ALA A 159 18.98 -5.64 1.02
N ALA A 160 19.59 -6.01 -0.11
CA ALA A 160 19.49 -7.36 -0.65
C ALA A 160 20.14 -8.43 0.23
N LYS A 161 21.28 -8.11 0.87
CA LYS A 161 21.91 -8.98 1.87
C LYS A 161 21.01 -9.22 3.08
N ARG A 162 20.19 -8.24 3.47
CA ARG A 162 19.20 -8.40 4.54
C ARG A 162 18.01 -9.22 4.07
N ALA A 163 17.41 -8.88 2.93
CA ALA A 163 16.29 -9.62 2.33
C ALA A 163 16.60 -11.11 2.16
N SER A 164 17.77 -11.46 1.60
CA SER A 164 18.19 -12.85 1.35
C SER A 164 18.37 -13.70 2.60
N LYS A 165 18.54 -13.10 3.78
CA LYS A 165 18.57 -13.84 5.05
C LYS A 165 17.18 -14.20 5.57
N LEU A 166 16.14 -13.49 5.10
CA LEU A 166 14.77 -13.59 5.57
C LEU A 166 13.86 -14.38 4.61
N THR A 167 14.25 -14.51 3.34
CA THR A 167 13.48 -15.28 2.35
C THR A 167 14.06 -16.68 2.12
N THR A 168 13.18 -17.62 1.79
CA THR A 168 13.55 -18.96 1.29
C THR A 168 14.22 -18.86 -0.09
N LEU A 169 13.84 -17.86 -0.89
CA LEU A 169 14.35 -17.63 -2.24
C LEU A 169 15.52 -16.63 -2.24
N LYS A 170 16.67 -17.07 -1.72
CA LYS A 170 17.83 -16.20 -1.45
C LYS A 170 18.38 -15.44 -2.66
N SER A 171 18.09 -15.88 -3.89
CA SER A 171 18.54 -15.26 -5.13
C SER A 171 17.71 -14.05 -5.58
N ALA A 172 16.42 -13.96 -5.22
CA ALA A 172 15.51 -12.94 -5.73
C ALA A 172 16.00 -11.49 -5.52
N PRO A 173 16.54 -11.11 -4.34
CA PRO A 173 17.05 -9.76 -4.11
C PRO A 173 18.29 -9.43 -4.96
N TYR A 174 19.13 -10.42 -5.26
CA TYR A 174 20.33 -10.25 -6.08
C TYR A 174 20.02 -10.19 -7.57
N VAL A 175 19.00 -10.90 -8.04
CA VAL A 175 18.51 -10.78 -9.42
C VAL A 175 18.04 -9.34 -9.70
N LEU A 176 17.32 -8.73 -8.76
CA LEU A 176 16.93 -7.32 -8.87
C LEU A 176 18.14 -6.36 -8.92
N LEU A 177 19.18 -6.64 -8.15
CA LEU A 177 20.43 -5.86 -8.18
C LEU A 177 21.23 -6.05 -9.47
N TYR A 178 21.28 -7.26 -10.02
CA TYR A 178 22.08 -7.54 -11.21
C TYR A 178 21.60 -6.71 -12.41
N THR A 179 20.31 -6.37 -12.46
CA THR A 179 19.75 -5.46 -13.47
C THR A 179 20.12 -3.98 -13.29
N MET A 180 20.94 -3.63 -12.29
CA MET A 180 21.48 -2.27 -12.08
C MET A 180 22.88 -2.08 -12.69
N TYR A 181 23.54 -3.16 -13.09
CA TYR A 181 24.84 -3.18 -13.76
C TYR A 181 24.66 -3.36 -15.26
#